data_AF-A0A084Y0T1-F1
#
_entry.id   AF-A0A084Y0T1-F1
#
_cell.length_a   1.000
_cell.length_b   1.000
_cell.length_c   1.000
_cell.angle_alpha   90.00
_cell.angle_beta   90.00
_cell.angle_gamma   90.00
#
_symmetry.space_group_name_H-M   'P 1'
#
loop_
_entity.id
_entity.type
_entity.pdbx_description
1 polymer ?
#
loop_
_entity_poly.entity_id
_entity_poly.type
_entity_poly.pdbx_seq_one_letter_code
_entity_poly.pdbx_strand_id
1 'polypeptide(L)'
;MSENTPLPLFSAAGYPADFFSVRQGISNESALDGASMFLDTAISLASNPEELDVNAIFAVRHLAEMAKALVDTVVNSFIEARREAVQTVAEGGQ
;
A
#
# COMPACT_ATOMS: atom_id res chain seq x y z
N MET A 1 -0.66 13.44 -39.78
CA MET A 1 0.43 12.77 -39.04
C MET A 1 0.06 12.90 -37.58
N SER A 2 -0.59 11.89 -37.00
CA SER A 2 -0.97 11.92 -35.58
C SER A 2 0.29 11.76 -34.74
N GLU A 3 0.58 12.78 -33.94
CA GLU A 3 1.66 12.79 -32.98
C GLU A 3 1.48 11.61 -32.02
N ASN A 4 2.58 10.88 -31.85
CA ASN A 4 2.68 9.66 -31.07
C ASN A 4 2.81 10.05 -29.58
N THR A 5 1.78 10.70 -29.04
CA THR A 5 1.74 11.06 -27.62
C THR A 5 1.78 9.75 -26.83
N PRO A 6 2.81 9.48 -26.01
CA PRO A 6 2.85 8.27 -25.21
C PRO A 6 1.60 8.27 -24.35
N LEU A 7 0.79 7.21 -24.45
CA LEU A 7 -0.31 7.01 -23.52
C LEU A 7 0.25 7.15 -22.10
N PRO A 8 -0.45 7.86 -21.19
CA PRO A 8 -0.02 7.85 -19.79
C PRO A 8 0.07 6.39 -19.37
N LEU A 9 1.27 5.99 -18.92
CA LEU A 9 1.64 4.59 -18.65
C LEU A 9 0.70 3.91 -17.64
N PHE A 10 -0.12 4.70 -16.96
CA PHE A 10 -1.27 4.26 -16.18
C PHE A 10 -2.42 5.24 -16.40
N SER A 11 -3.62 4.75 -16.72
CA SER A 11 -4.84 5.50 -16.41
C SER A 11 -4.91 5.59 -14.89
N ALA A 12 -5.14 6.79 -14.36
CA ALA A 12 -5.69 6.90 -13.02
C ALA A 12 -7.04 6.18 -13.05
N ALA A 13 -7.08 4.91 -12.64
CA ALA A 13 -8.29 4.38 -12.06
C ALA A 13 -8.55 5.32 -10.88
N GLY A 14 -9.50 6.24 -11.06
CA GLY A 14 -9.67 7.37 -10.17
C GLY A 14 -9.69 6.91 -8.73
N TYR A 15 -9.00 7.65 -7.85
CA TYR A 15 -9.04 7.52 -6.38
C TYR A 15 -8.90 6.11 -5.76
N PRO A 16 -7.90 5.94 -4.90
CA PRO A 16 -6.60 5.40 -5.28
C PRO A 16 -6.71 4.01 -5.94
N ALA A 17 -5.97 3.76 -7.01
CA ALA A 17 -5.86 2.43 -7.59
C ALA A 17 -5.19 1.49 -6.58
N ASP A 18 -5.95 0.59 -5.96
CA ASP A 18 -5.39 -0.48 -5.13
C ASP A 18 -4.62 -1.46 -6.03
N PHE A 19 -3.30 -1.29 -6.09
CA PHE A 19 -2.42 -2.15 -6.89
C PHE A 19 -2.28 -3.57 -6.32
N PHE A 20 -2.51 -3.72 -5.02
CA PHE A 20 -2.40 -4.97 -4.30
C PHE A 20 -3.56 -5.14 -3.31
N SER A 21 -4.03 -6.38 -3.14
CA SER A 21 -4.98 -6.74 -2.10
C SER A 21 -4.31 -7.72 -1.13
N VAL A 22 -4.57 -7.53 0.16
CA VAL A 22 -4.02 -8.39 1.22
C VAL A 22 -5.07 -9.43 1.60
N ARG A 23 -4.64 -10.69 1.67
CA ARG A 23 -5.52 -11.80 2.06
C ARG A 23 -6.02 -11.59 3.49
N GLN A 24 -7.31 -11.84 3.71
CA GLN A 24 -7.90 -11.81 5.06
C GLN A 24 -7.19 -12.81 6.00
N GLY A 25 -7.10 -12.44 7.27
CA GLY A 25 -6.54 -13.29 8.34
C GLY A 25 -5.05 -13.11 8.59
N ILE A 26 -4.38 -12.16 7.93
CA ILE A 26 -3.06 -11.71 8.39
C ILE A 26 -3.20 -10.94 9.71
N SER A 27 -2.31 -11.18 10.67
CA SER A 27 -2.27 -10.37 11.90
C SER A 27 -1.71 -8.98 11.60
N ASN A 28 -2.10 -7.99 12.42
CA ASN A 28 -1.58 -6.63 12.27
C ASN A 28 -0.05 -6.58 12.42
N GLU A 29 0.51 -7.38 13.31
CA GLU A 29 1.96 -7.50 13.51
C GLU A 29 2.66 -8.02 12.25
N SER A 30 2.21 -9.16 11.70
CA SER A 30 2.81 -9.73 10.50
C SER A 30 2.63 -8.83 9.26
N ALA A 31 1.54 -8.06 9.19
CA ALA A 31 1.34 -7.09 8.13
C ALA A 31 2.34 -5.93 8.24
N LEU A 32 2.56 -5.38 9.44
CA LEU A 32 3.54 -4.32 9.66
C LEU A 32 4.98 -4.81 9.44
N ASP A 33 5.33 -6.01 9.89
CA ASP A 33 6.65 -6.60 9.65
C ASP A 33 6.92 -6.75 8.14
N GLY A 34 5.94 -7.24 7.38
CA GLY A 34 6.03 -7.35 5.92
C GLY A 34 6.16 -5.97 5.25
N ALA A 35 5.42 -4.97 5.73
CA ALA A 35 5.52 -3.61 5.21
C ALA A 35 6.91 -3.02 5.44
N SER A 36 7.46 -3.19 6.65
CA SER A 36 8.82 -2.76 6.99
C SER A 36 9.87 -3.42 6.10
N MET A 37 9.76 -4.73 5.86
CA MET A 37 10.69 -5.46 4.98
C MET A 37 10.66 -4.95 3.53
N PHE A 38 9.47 -4.70 2.97
CA PHE A 38 9.36 -4.16 1.62
C PHE A 38 9.90 -2.73 1.51
N LEU A 39 9.67 -1.89 2.51
CA LEU A 39 10.21 -0.52 2.54
C LEU A 39 11.73 -0.52 2.67
N ASP A 40 12.30 -1.33 3.56
CA ASP A 40 13.74 -1.46 3.73
C ASP A 40 14.43 -1.91 2.43
N THR A 41 13.82 -2.87 1.74
CA THR A 41 14.29 -3.33 0.43
C THR A 41 14.18 -2.22 -0.63
N ALA A 42 13.07 -1.49 -0.66
CA ALA A 42 12.86 -0.39 -1.60
C ALA A 42 13.89 0.74 -1.37
N ILE A 43 14.17 1.09 -0.12
CA ILE A 43 15.16 2.10 0.27
C ILE A 43 16.56 1.63 -0.12
N SER A 44 16.91 0.37 0.17
CA SER A 44 18.21 -0.21 -0.18
C SER A 44 18.45 -0.17 -1.68
N LEU A 45 17.44 -0.53 -2.49
CA LEU A 45 17.50 -0.41 -3.95
C LEU A 45 17.61 1.06 -4.38
N ALA A 46 16.82 1.95 -3.80
CA ALA A 46 16.80 3.36 -4.16
C ALA A 46 17.98 4.19 -3.66
N SER A 47 18.91 3.60 -2.90
CA SER A 47 20.02 4.31 -2.26
C SER A 47 21.00 4.94 -3.25
N ASN A 48 21.12 4.39 -4.46
CA ASN A 48 21.94 4.93 -5.55
C ASN A 48 21.07 5.24 -6.78
N PRO A 49 20.32 6.37 -6.78
CA PRO A 49 19.32 6.65 -7.81
C PRO A 49 19.90 6.83 -9.22
N GLU A 50 21.18 7.23 -9.33
CA GLU A 50 21.88 7.42 -10.60
C GLU A 50 22.21 6.09 -11.32
N GLU A 51 22.22 4.98 -10.58
CA GLU A 51 22.51 3.63 -11.08
C GLU A 51 21.24 2.82 -11.39
N LEU A 52 20.06 3.39 -11.13
CA LEU A 52 18.80 2.69 -11.32
C LEU A 52 18.40 2.65 -12.79
N ASP A 53 18.34 1.44 -13.35
CA ASP A 53 17.66 1.23 -14.61
C ASP A 53 16.12 1.32 -14.44
N VAL A 54 15.42 1.38 -15.57
CA VAL A 54 13.96 1.49 -15.61
C VAL A 54 13.27 0.35 -14.85
N ASN A 55 13.81 -0.87 -14.90
CA ASN A 55 13.23 -2.02 -14.19
C ASN A 55 13.41 -1.89 -12.68
N ALA A 56 14.56 -1.39 -12.24
CA ALA A 56 14.84 -1.13 -10.83
C ALA A 56 13.91 -0.05 -10.25
N ILE A 57 13.64 1.02 -11.01
CA ILE A 57 12.65 2.04 -10.65
C ILE A 57 11.26 1.41 -10.47
N PHE A 58 10.85 0.53 -11.39
CA PHE A 58 9.59 -0.19 -11.24
C PHE A 58 9.59 -1.10 -10.02
N ALA A 59 10.66 -1.85 -9.76
CA ALA A 59 10.76 -2.72 -8.60
C ALA A 59 10.59 -1.94 -7.28
N VAL A 60 11.30 -0.81 -7.13
CA VAL A 60 11.16 0.10 -5.97
C VAL A 60 9.71 0.54 -5.79
N ARG A 61 9.04 0.95 -6.88
CA ARG A 61 7.64 1.38 -6.83
C ARG A 61 6.70 0.24 -6.40
N HIS A 62 6.89 -0.98 -6.92
CA HIS A 62 6.05 -2.11 -6.53
C HIS A 62 6.24 -2.50 -5.06
N LEU A 63 7.48 -2.48 -4.56
CA LEU A 63 7.77 -2.73 -3.15
C LEU A 63 7.07 -1.70 -2.25
N ALA A 64 7.11 -0.42 -2.62
CA ALA A 64 6.43 0.64 -1.88
C ALA A 64 4.90 0.47 -1.88
N GLU A 65 4.29 0.12 -3.02
CA GLU A 65 2.84 -0.12 -3.11
C GLU A 65 2.41 -1.39 -2.33
N MET A 66 3.23 -2.45 -2.31
CA MET A 66 2.97 -3.63 -1.46
C MET A 66 3.01 -3.28 0.03
N ALA A 67 4.00 -2.48 0.44
CA ALA A 67 4.10 -2.00 1.82
C ALA A 67 2.88 -1.15 2.20
N LYS A 68 2.47 -0.25 1.31
CA LYS A 68 1.28 0.58 1.51
C LYS A 68 0.02 -0.27 1.71
N ALA A 69 -0.20 -1.28 0.87
CA ALA A 69 -1.37 -2.16 0.99
C ALA A 69 -1.43 -2.89 2.34
N LEU A 70 -0.27 -3.29 2.88
CA LEU A 70 -0.17 -3.90 4.21
C LEU A 70 -0.49 -2.88 5.32
N VAL A 71 0.04 -1.65 5.24
CA VAL A 71 -0.26 -0.57 6.19
C VAL A 71 -1.74 -0.19 6.15
N ASP A 72 -2.31 -0.02 4.96
CA ASP A 72 -3.73 0.31 4.77
C ASP A 72 -4.62 -0.78 5.37
N THR A 73 -4.23 -2.05 5.25
CA THR A 73 -4.94 -3.17 5.89
C THR A 73 -4.99 -3.02 7.42
N VAL A 74 -3.86 -2.69 8.04
CA VAL A 74 -3.78 -2.50 9.51
C VAL A 74 -4.55 -1.27 9.97
N VAL A 75 -4.42 -0.15 9.25
CA VAL A 75 -5.13 1.10 9.55
C VAL A 75 -6.64 0.88 9.44
N ASN A 76 -7.11 0.23 8.37
CA ASN A 76 -8.53 -0.07 8.20
C ASN A 76 -9.04 -1.01 9.29
N SER A 77 -8.29 -2.06 9.64
CA SER A 77 -8.64 -2.95 10.76
C SER A 77 -8.79 -2.17 12.08
N PHE A 78 -7.88 -1.24 12.37
CA PHE A 78 -7.96 -0.43 13.58
C PHE A 78 -9.15 0.55 13.57
N ILE A 79 -9.44 1.17 12.43
CA ILE A 79 -10.59 2.07 12.26
C ILE A 79 -11.90 1.32 12.49
N GLU A 80 -12.05 0.12 11.91
CA GLU A 80 -13.26 -0.70 12.08
C GLU A 80 -13.39 -1.19 13.52
N ALA A 81 -12.33 -1.69 14.15
CA ALA A 81 -12.36 -2.09 15.57
C ALA A 81 -12.76 -0.91 16.49
N ARG A 82 -12.29 0.31 16.19
CA ARG A 82 -12.69 1.51 16.93
C ARG A 82 -14.16 1.85 16.71
N ARG A 83 -14.67 1.70 15.48
CA ARG A 83 -16.08 1.93 15.16
C ARG A 83 -16.99 0.96 15.92
N GLU A 84 -16.63 -0.32 15.94
CA GLU A 84 -17.35 -1.37 16.69
C GLU A 84 -17.38 -1.05 18.19
N ALA A 85 -16.24 -0.68 18.78
CA ALA A 85 -16.17 -0.31 20.19
C ALA A 85 -17.09 0.88 20.53
N VAL A 86 -17.16 1.91 19.69
CA VAL A 86 -18.06 3.05 19.90
C VAL A 86 -19.55 2.64 19.84
N GLN A 87 -19.92 1.73 18.94
CA GLN A 87 -21.30 1.24 18.82
C GLN A 87 -21.71 0.42 20.06
N THR A 88 -20.83 -0.45 20.56
CA THR A 88 -21.13 -1.24 21.78
C THR A 88 -21.34 -0.38 23.03
N VAL A 89 -20.64 0.75 23.16
CA VAL A 89 -20.83 1.71 24.26
C VAL A 89 -22.14 2.47 24.14
N ALA A 90 -22.61 2.74 22.92
CA ALA A 90 -23.90 3.39 22.68
C ALA A 90 -25.10 2.47 22.97
N GLU A 91 -24.95 1.16 22.75
CA GLU A 91 -26.02 0.16 22.93
C GLU A 91 -26.10 -0.40 24.36
N GLY A 92 -24.99 -0.43 25.12
CA GLY A 92 -24.94 -0.95 26.49
C GLY A 92 -25.36 0.02 27.60
N GLY A 93 -25.88 1.20 27.25
CA GLY A 93 -26.20 2.28 28.18
C GLY A 93 -27.68 2.40 28.60
N GLN A 94 -28.49 1.35 28.46
CA GLN A 94 -29.90 1.33 28.89
C GLN A 94 -30.11 0.57 30.21
#